data_AF-A0A7J4P409-F1
#
_entry.id   AF-A0A7J4P409-F1
#
_cell.length_a   1.000
_cell.length_b   1.000
_cell.length_c   1.000
_cell.angle_alpha   90.00
_cell.angle_beta   90.00
_cell.angle_gamma   90.00
#
_symmetry.space_group_name_H-M   'P 1'
#
loop_
_entity.id
_entity.type
_entity.pdbx_description
1 polymer ?
#
loop_
_entity_poly.entity_id
_entity_poly.type
_entity_poly.pdbx_seq_one_letter_code
_entity_poly.pdbx_strand_id
1 'polypeptide(L)'
;MAEKEKIVSREELIGLVQLVIIFTAILVGRSVGNLYSSYNELSHMSVNLGFTEEEMSGYLLDAMEGRNSTLTIGLAVTLPGFTSTEGQVTEVPDYVRKWLISVTLSPIVVTQPEVSDVDIVMLVEGQQVLSKTYTFPREKVGYIAFLRRNITLSVEDVETFRRLIGEAAEAHAGEVEITITGRAKANMLFFESTLPFKTTKYPLVLPPSLTLDQSKWETLVPSESTARVGEPTPVSIALSNPTRVHSLTQNITCTIYREGSNEPISVVTKTTTAAAGTVSTYLFSFTPSQPGVYYYTLESRGISLPAGASPRLTVSP
;
A
#
# COMPACT_ATOMS: atom_id res chain seq x y z
N MET A 1 31.71 7.76 54.99
CA MET A 1 30.26 7.87 54.73
C MET A 1 29.76 6.50 54.37
N ALA A 2 28.88 5.92 55.19
CA ALA A 2 28.31 4.60 54.95
C ALA A 2 27.24 4.68 53.85
N GLU A 3 27.38 3.86 52.83
CA GLU A 3 26.42 3.69 51.75
C GLU A 3 25.19 2.98 52.33
N LYS A 4 24.03 3.66 52.36
CA LYS A 4 22.78 3.06 52.83
C LYS A 4 22.34 1.99 51.83
N GLU A 5 22.39 0.73 52.24
CA GLU A 5 21.70 -0.36 51.56
C GLU A 5 20.24 0.02 51.31
N LYS A 6 19.85 -0.02 50.04
CA LYS A 6 18.50 0.26 49.58
C LYS A 6 17.64 -0.94 49.95
N ILE A 7 16.87 -0.82 51.04
CA ILE A 7 15.91 -1.85 51.46
C ILE A 7 14.87 -1.99 50.36
N VAL A 8 14.92 -3.10 49.62
CA VAL A 8 13.92 -3.48 48.62
C VAL A 8 12.58 -3.59 49.32
N SER A 9 11.57 -2.88 48.80
CA SER A 9 10.24 -2.88 49.42
C SER A 9 9.62 -4.27 49.36
N ARG A 10 8.84 -4.64 50.38
CA ARG A 10 8.17 -5.95 50.46
C ARG A 10 7.32 -6.25 49.21
N GLU A 11 6.75 -5.22 48.59
CA GLU A 11 5.97 -5.29 47.36
C GLU A 11 6.85 -5.56 46.14
N GLU A 12 8.03 -4.94 46.03
CA GLU A 12 9.03 -5.28 45.00
C GLU A 12 9.53 -6.72 45.16
N LEU A 13 9.74 -7.18 46.39
CA LEU A 13 10.14 -8.56 46.68
C LEU A 13 9.04 -9.57 46.30
N ILE A 14 7.77 -9.26 46.57
CA ILE A 14 6.63 -10.08 46.15
C ILE A 14 6.50 -10.09 44.63
N GLY A 15 6.66 -8.94 43.96
CA GLY A 15 6.66 -8.85 42.51
C GLY A 15 7.79 -9.65 41.87
N LEU A 16 9.00 -9.59 42.43
CA LEU A 16 10.18 -10.32 41.94
C LEU A 16 10.03 -11.84 42.16
N VAL A 17 9.42 -12.26 43.27
CA VAL A 17 9.08 -13.67 43.54
C VAL A 17 7.98 -14.16 42.58
N GLN A 18 6.94 -13.36 42.31
CA GLN A 18 5.93 -13.69 41.29
C GLN A 18 6.54 -13.82 39.89
N LEU A 19 7.51 -12.97 39.57
CA LEU A 19 8.22 -12.96 38.29
C LEU A 19 9.12 -14.19 38.13
N VAL A 20 9.80 -14.61 39.20
CA VAL A 20 10.56 -15.88 39.24
C VAL A 20 9.61 -17.08 39.15
N ILE A 21 8.44 -17.05 39.78
CA ILE A 21 7.45 -18.14 39.70
C ILE A 21 6.88 -18.27 38.29
N ILE A 22 6.55 -17.17 37.61
CA ILE A 22 6.05 -17.19 36.21
C ILE A 22 7.14 -17.69 35.26
N PHE A 23 8.38 -17.21 35.41
CA PHE A 23 9.51 -17.65 34.60
C PHE A 23 9.85 -19.13 34.85
N THR A 24 9.77 -19.57 36.11
CA THR A 24 9.95 -20.98 36.48
C THR A 24 8.79 -21.84 35.99
N ALA A 25 7.55 -21.35 35.96
CA ALA A 25 6.42 -22.07 35.39
C ALA A 25 6.55 -22.25 33.86
N ILE A 26 7.06 -21.23 33.16
CA ILE A 26 7.37 -21.29 31.72
C ILE A 26 8.53 -22.27 31.46
N LEU A 27 9.56 -22.28 32.32
CA LEU A 27 10.71 -23.19 32.20
C LEU A 27 10.40 -24.62 32.66
N VAL A 28 9.59 -24.82 33.70
CA VAL A 28 9.16 -26.13 34.21
C VAL A 28 8.11 -26.75 33.29
N GLY A 29 7.24 -25.94 32.69
CA GLY A 29 6.41 -26.35 31.55
C GLY A 29 7.23 -26.82 30.34
N ARG A 30 8.50 -26.39 30.26
CA ARG A 30 9.47 -26.80 29.24
C ARG A 30 10.26 -28.07 29.62
N SER A 31 10.41 -28.39 30.91
CA SER A 31 11.13 -29.59 31.38
C SER A 31 10.21 -30.79 31.65
N VAL A 32 8.93 -30.55 31.92
CA VAL A 32 7.92 -31.61 32.13
C VAL A 32 7.09 -31.73 30.86
N GLY A 33 7.58 -32.54 29.92
CA GLY A 33 7.07 -32.66 28.55
C GLY A 33 5.60 -33.08 28.44
N ASN A 34 4.68 -32.12 28.44
CA ASN A 34 3.27 -32.37 28.09
C ASN A 34 2.43 -31.13 27.70
N LEU A 35 2.90 -30.29 26.77
CA LEU A 35 2.02 -29.32 26.10
C LEU A 35 2.31 -29.25 24.59
N TYR A 36 1.55 -30.02 23.81
CA TYR A 36 1.43 -29.86 22.35
C TYR A 36 0.85 -28.48 21.95
N SER A 37 0.40 -27.65 22.90
CA SER A 37 -0.13 -26.31 22.62
C SER A 37 0.94 -25.29 22.24
N SER A 38 2.16 -25.40 22.77
CA SER A 38 3.26 -24.46 22.45
C SER A 38 3.81 -24.63 21.03
N TYR A 39 3.64 -25.81 20.42
CA TYR A 39 4.00 -26.03 19.02
C TYR A 39 2.98 -25.38 18.06
N ASN A 40 1.71 -25.36 18.45
CA ASN A 40 0.65 -24.70 17.69
C ASN A 40 0.76 -23.17 17.79
N GLU A 41 1.21 -22.63 18.92
CA GLU A 41 1.44 -21.18 19.03
C GLU A 41 2.67 -20.73 18.24
N LEU A 42 3.77 -21.49 18.25
CA LEU A 42 4.96 -21.19 17.42
C LEU A 42 4.69 -21.29 15.92
N SER A 43 3.77 -22.17 15.48
CA SER A 43 3.38 -22.26 14.06
C SER A 43 2.60 -21.03 13.57
N HIS A 44 2.10 -20.20 14.49
CA HIS A 44 1.44 -18.93 14.17
C HIS A 44 2.41 -17.72 14.15
N MET A 45 3.71 -17.92 14.38
CA MET A 45 4.70 -16.85 14.19
C MET A 45 4.96 -16.61 12.70
N SER A 46 5.11 -15.35 12.32
CA SER A 46 5.53 -14.95 10.98
C SER A 46 6.68 -13.95 11.03
N VAL A 47 7.37 -13.80 9.90
CA VAL A 47 8.26 -12.67 9.69
C VAL A 47 7.50 -11.60 8.93
N ASN A 48 7.67 -10.36 9.34
CA ASN A 48 7.18 -9.20 8.60
C ASN A 48 8.32 -8.59 7.81
N LEU A 49 8.08 -8.43 6.51
CA LEU A 49 8.87 -7.55 5.66
C LEU A 49 8.20 -6.18 5.61
N GLY A 50 8.94 -5.15 5.97
CA GLY A 50 8.53 -3.76 5.86
C GLY A 50 9.34 -3.04 4.79
N PHE A 51 8.66 -2.44 3.81
CA PHE A 51 9.25 -1.51 2.86
C PHE A 51 8.19 -0.48 2.49
N THR A 52 8.63 0.73 2.14
CA THR A 52 7.71 1.80 1.75
C THR A 52 7.32 1.66 0.27
N GLU A 53 6.13 2.18 -0.08
CA GLU A 53 5.71 2.22 -1.49
C GLU A 53 6.61 3.14 -2.32
N GLU A 54 7.15 4.21 -1.72
CA GLU A 54 8.11 5.11 -2.36
C GLU A 54 9.43 4.40 -2.71
N GLU A 55 10.01 3.65 -1.77
CA GLU A 55 11.21 2.84 -2.03
C GLU A 55 10.97 1.79 -3.11
N MET A 56 9.77 1.18 -3.11
CA MET A 56 9.40 0.22 -4.13
C MET A 56 9.22 0.88 -5.50
N SER A 57 8.49 2.00 -5.59
CA SER A 57 8.35 2.78 -6.83
C SER A 57 9.71 3.18 -7.41
N GLY A 58 10.62 3.69 -6.57
CA GLY A 58 11.98 4.01 -6.97
C GLY A 58 12.76 2.80 -7.50
N TYR A 59 12.70 1.67 -6.77
CA TYR A 59 13.31 0.42 -7.21
C TYR A 59 12.78 -0.05 -8.58
N LEU A 60 11.47 -0.02 -8.79
CA LEU A 60 10.83 -0.42 -10.05
C LEU A 60 11.28 0.46 -11.22
N LEU A 61 11.32 1.79 -11.00
CA LEU A 61 11.79 2.74 -12.01
C LEU A 61 13.25 2.50 -12.39
N ASP A 62 14.13 2.37 -11.41
CA ASP A 62 15.56 2.11 -11.67
C ASP A 62 15.78 0.74 -12.35
N ALA A 63 15.05 -0.29 -11.93
CA ALA A 63 15.12 -1.61 -12.54
C ALA A 63 14.62 -1.61 -14.00
N MET A 64 13.56 -0.85 -14.30
CA MET A 64 13.11 -0.63 -15.69
C MET A 64 14.18 0.06 -16.52
N GLU A 65 14.97 0.96 -15.96
CA GLU A 65 16.08 1.62 -16.67
C GLU A 65 17.33 0.73 -16.79
N GLY A 66 17.31 -0.48 -16.24
CA GLY A 66 18.45 -1.41 -16.24
C GLY A 66 19.57 -0.99 -15.28
N ARG A 67 19.25 -0.15 -14.29
CA ARG A 67 20.18 0.23 -13.23
C ARG A 67 20.16 -0.84 -12.13
N ASN A 68 21.30 -1.04 -11.48
CA ASN A 68 21.36 -1.85 -10.27
C ASN A 68 20.71 -1.06 -9.13
N SER A 69 19.48 -1.43 -8.78
CA SER A 69 18.74 -0.86 -7.65
C SER A 69 18.79 -1.79 -6.44
N THR A 70 18.80 -1.19 -5.25
CA THR A 70 18.76 -1.91 -3.97
C THR A 70 17.46 -1.58 -3.28
N LEU A 71 16.72 -2.60 -2.83
CA LEU A 71 15.54 -2.40 -2.01
C LEU A 71 15.92 -2.56 -0.53
N THR A 72 15.64 -1.54 0.26
CA THR A 72 15.75 -1.62 1.72
C THR A 72 14.54 -2.37 2.26
N ILE A 73 14.76 -3.47 2.98
CA ILE A 73 13.69 -4.23 3.60
C ILE A 73 13.93 -4.32 5.12
N GLY A 74 12.95 -3.87 5.89
CA GLY A 74 12.88 -4.10 7.32
C GLY A 74 12.39 -5.51 7.62
N LEU A 75 13.06 -6.21 8.52
CA LEU A 75 12.66 -7.53 9.02
C LEU A 75 12.25 -7.43 10.48
N ALA A 76 11.09 -7.97 10.83
CA ALA A 76 10.64 -8.12 12.21
C ALA A 76 9.96 -9.48 12.42
N VAL A 77 9.98 -10.01 13.64
CA VAL A 77 9.28 -11.26 13.98
C VAL A 77 8.00 -10.91 14.73
N THR A 78 6.85 -11.41 14.28
CA THR A 78 5.58 -11.25 14.99
C THR A 78 5.42 -12.24 16.11
N LEU A 79 4.65 -11.85 17.12
CA LEU A 79 4.15 -12.79 18.12
C LEU A 79 3.04 -13.66 17.53
N PRO A 80 2.84 -14.89 18.06
CA PRO A 80 1.68 -15.71 17.76
C PRO A 80 0.38 -14.93 17.87
N GLY A 81 -0.50 -15.08 16.87
CA GLY A 81 -1.79 -14.38 16.83
C GLY A 81 -1.77 -13.01 16.15
N PHE A 82 -0.60 -12.48 15.78
CA PHE A 82 -0.47 -11.23 15.04
C PHE A 82 0.11 -11.45 13.64
N THR A 83 -0.52 -10.84 12.63
CA THR A 83 -0.08 -10.89 11.23
C THR A 83 0.71 -9.66 10.79
N SER A 84 0.78 -8.62 11.63
CA SER A 84 1.53 -7.38 11.38
C SER A 84 2.11 -6.79 12.67
N THR A 85 3.16 -5.99 12.56
CA THR A 85 3.71 -5.25 13.71
C THR A 85 2.73 -4.19 14.21
N GLU A 86 1.93 -3.59 13.32
CA GLU A 86 0.90 -2.62 13.67
C GLU A 86 -0.21 -3.23 14.54
N GLY A 87 -0.69 -4.43 14.20
CA GLY A 87 -1.66 -5.16 15.04
C GLY A 87 -1.08 -5.46 16.42
N GLN A 88 0.19 -5.92 16.46
CA GLN A 88 0.90 -6.16 17.72
C GLN A 88 1.11 -4.89 18.55
N VAL A 89 1.20 -3.71 17.92
CA VAL A 89 1.26 -2.45 18.65
C VAL A 89 -0.13 -2.01 19.10
N THR A 90 -1.16 -2.10 18.25
CA THR A 90 -2.47 -1.48 18.51
C THR A 90 -3.40 -2.32 19.37
N GLU A 91 -3.35 -3.64 19.25
CA GLU A 91 -4.29 -4.56 19.90
C GLU A 91 -3.72 -5.16 21.20
N VAL A 92 -2.41 -5.05 21.43
CA VAL A 92 -1.78 -5.53 22.65
C VAL A 92 -2.00 -4.53 23.79
N PRO A 93 -2.51 -4.98 24.96
CA PRO A 93 -2.67 -4.14 26.14
C PRO A 93 -1.36 -3.43 26.56
N ASP A 94 -1.45 -2.18 27.00
CA ASP A 94 -0.29 -1.31 27.27
C ASP A 94 0.76 -1.90 28.22
N TYR A 95 0.35 -2.71 29.21
CA TYR A 95 1.30 -3.37 30.13
C TYR A 95 2.08 -4.51 29.45
N VAL A 96 1.44 -5.27 28.57
CA VAL A 96 2.08 -6.31 27.76
C VAL A 96 3.01 -5.65 26.73
N ARG A 97 2.60 -4.52 26.15
CA ARG A 97 3.43 -3.72 25.24
C ARG A 97 4.68 -3.17 25.93
N LYS A 98 4.53 -2.57 27.12
CA LYS A 98 5.65 -2.08 27.94
C LYS A 98 6.57 -3.21 28.39
N TRP A 99 6.03 -4.38 28.71
CA TRP A 99 6.82 -5.59 29.00
C TRP A 99 7.58 -6.07 27.76
N LEU A 100 6.94 -6.21 26.61
CA LEU A 100 7.59 -6.58 25.34
C LEU A 100 8.71 -5.62 24.96
N ILE A 101 8.47 -4.30 25.08
CA ILE A 101 9.47 -3.27 24.89
C ILE A 101 10.62 -3.43 25.90
N SER A 102 10.32 -3.68 27.18
CA SER A 102 11.34 -3.88 28.21
C SER A 102 12.16 -5.18 28.02
N VAL A 103 11.53 -6.23 27.48
CA VAL A 103 12.13 -7.54 27.17
C VAL A 103 12.96 -7.47 25.88
N THR A 104 12.55 -6.66 24.91
CA THR A 104 13.29 -6.40 23.66
C THR A 104 14.39 -5.35 23.80
N LEU A 105 14.33 -4.45 24.78
CA LEU A 105 15.38 -3.47 25.07
C LEU A 105 16.39 -3.94 26.12
N SER A 106 16.16 -5.08 26.78
CA SER A 106 17.10 -5.67 27.74
C SER A 106 17.88 -6.85 27.10
N PRO A 107 19.01 -6.58 26.42
CA PRO A 107 19.80 -7.62 25.75
C PRO A 107 20.44 -8.63 26.70
N ILE A 108 20.39 -8.39 28.01
CA ILE A 108 21.03 -9.19 29.07
C ILE A 108 20.10 -10.31 29.58
N VAL A 109 18.78 -10.13 29.52
CA VAL A 109 17.81 -11.04 30.17
C VAL A 109 17.06 -11.92 29.17
N VAL A 110 17.01 -11.53 27.88
CA VAL A 110 16.18 -12.20 26.87
C VAL A 110 17.00 -12.46 25.62
N THR A 111 17.13 -13.73 25.26
CA THR A 111 17.73 -14.15 24.00
C THR A 111 16.76 -13.82 22.86
N GLN A 112 17.03 -12.71 22.17
CA GLN A 112 16.22 -12.26 21.04
C GLN A 112 16.28 -13.26 19.89
N PRO A 113 15.19 -13.42 19.11
CA PRO A 113 15.21 -14.25 17.91
C PRO A 113 16.26 -13.71 16.93
N GLU A 114 17.04 -14.61 16.32
CA GLU A 114 18.04 -14.25 15.32
C GLU A 114 17.61 -14.75 13.94
N VAL A 115 17.69 -13.90 12.92
CA VAL A 115 17.38 -14.29 11.53
C VAL A 115 18.68 -14.42 10.76
N SER A 116 18.85 -15.54 10.05
CA SER A 116 20.06 -15.81 9.24
C SER A 116 19.74 -15.92 7.75
N ASP A 117 19.10 -17.00 7.34
CA ASP A 117 18.86 -17.31 5.94
C ASP A 117 17.45 -16.85 5.55
N VAL A 118 17.34 -16.10 4.45
CA VAL A 118 16.06 -15.58 3.97
C VAL A 118 15.89 -15.95 2.51
N ASP A 119 14.93 -16.82 2.25
CA ASP A 119 14.46 -17.17 0.91
C ASP A 119 13.42 -16.14 0.48
N ILE A 120 13.69 -15.42 -0.60
CA ILE A 120 12.82 -14.37 -1.13
C ILE A 120 12.37 -14.75 -2.53
N VAL A 121 11.06 -14.70 -2.74
CA VAL A 121 10.41 -14.75 -4.05
C VAL A 121 9.70 -13.43 -4.27
N MET A 122 10.02 -12.76 -5.37
CA MET A 122 9.32 -11.55 -5.81
C MET A 122 8.40 -11.88 -6.98
N LEU A 123 7.14 -11.51 -6.83
CA LEU A 123 6.11 -11.60 -7.86
C LEU A 123 5.74 -10.19 -8.30
N VAL A 124 5.66 -9.97 -9.61
CA VAL A 124 5.09 -8.77 -10.23
C VAL A 124 3.82 -9.22 -10.96
N GLU A 125 2.67 -8.66 -10.59
CA GLU A 125 1.37 -9.09 -11.11
C GLU A 125 1.17 -10.63 -11.03
N GLY A 126 1.56 -11.23 -9.90
CA GLY A 126 1.48 -12.66 -9.68
C GLY A 126 2.51 -13.52 -10.44
N GLN A 127 3.32 -12.95 -11.33
CA GLN A 127 4.38 -13.67 -12.04
C GLN A 127 5.72 -13.55 -11.31
N GLN A 128 6.40 -14.68 -11.13
CA GLN A 128 7.70 -14.71 -10.48
C GLN A 128 8.77 -14.07 -11.36
N VAL A 129 9.43 -13.04 -10.84
CA VAL A 129 10.52 -12.32 -11.52
C VAL A 129 11.87 -12.49 -10.82
N LEU A 130 11.85 -12.97 -9.56
CA LEU A 130 13.05 -13.23 -8.77
C LEU A 130 12.75 -14.34 -7.76
N SER A 131 13.72 -15.24 -7.58
CA SER A 131 13.78 -16.17 -6.46
C SER A 131 15.22 -16.29 -6.01
N LYS A 132 15.52 -15.89 -4.77
CA LYS A 132 16.91 -15.88 -4.27
C LYS A 132 16.97 -16.09 -2.76
N THR A 133 17.93 -16.88 -2.34
CA THR A 133 18.28 -17.05 -0.93
C THR A 133 19.40 -16.08 -0.57
N TYR A 134 19.20 -15.35 0.52
CA TYR A 134 20.20 -14.47 1.11
C TYR A 134 20.61 -15.02 2.46
N THR A 135 21.91 -15.26 2.63
CA THR A 135 22.50 -15.65 3.90
C THR A 135 23.05 -14.42 4.59
N PHE A 136 22.52 -14.11 5.77
CA PHE A 136 22.98 -13.03 6.62
C PHE A 136 23.66 -13.59 7.88
N PRO A 137 24.63 -12.86 8.46
CA PRO A 137 25.11 -13.18 9.79
C PRO A 137 23.94 -13.13 10.79
N ARG A 138 23.94 -14.05 11.75
CA ARG A 138 22.93 -14.09 12.83
C ARG A 138 22.92 -12.75 13.56
N GLU A 139 21.82 -12.03 13.45
CA GLU A 139 21.60 -10.78 14.14
C GLU A 139 20.27 -10.82 14.89
N LYS A 140 20.28 -10.21 16.08
CA LYS A 140 19.11 -10.12 16.94
C LYS A 140 18.04 -9.25 16.29
N VAL A 141 16.84 -9.80 16.14
CA VAL A 141 15.67 -9.11 15.59
C VAL A 141 14.69 -8.81 16.72
N GLY A 142 14.19 -7.58 16.76
CA GLY A 142 13.18 -7.19 17.74
C GLY A 142 11.80 -7.76 17.38
N TYR A 143 10.96 -8.00 18.39
CA TYR A 143 9.53 -8.30 18.18
C TYR A 143 8.71 -7.09 17.72
N ILE A 144 9.27 -5.87 17.79
CA ILE A 144 8.59 -4.60 17.50
C ILE A 144 9.47 -3.70 16.61
N ALA A 145 10.80 -3.76 16.80
CA ALA A 145 11.74 -2.98 16.02
C ALA A 145 12.19 -3.76 14.78
N PHE A 146 12.10 -3.11 13.61
CA PHE A 146 12.62 -3.66 12.37
C PHE A 146 14.15 -3.65 12.39
N LEU A 147 14.75 -4.80 12.11
CA LEU A 147 16.11 -4.87 11.64
C LEU A 147 16.12 -4.39 10.18
N ARG A 148 16.74 -3.24 9.91
CA ARG A 148 16.88 -2.75 8.54
C ARG A 148 17.97 -3.56 7.85
N ARG A 149 17.61 -4.31 6.80
CA ARG A 149 18.55 -5.00 5.91
C ARG A 149 18.41 -4.41 4.52
N ASN A 150 19.53 -4.10 3.89
CA ASN A 150 19.54 -3.76 2.48
C ASN A 150 19.68 -5.07 1.70
N ILE A 151 18.68 -5.39 0.88
CA ILE A 151 18.71 -6.57 0.04
C ILE A 151 18.82 -6.09 -1.40
N THR A 152 19.90 -6.47 -2.06
CA THR A 152 20.07 -6.19 -3.48
C THR A 152 19.27 -7.21 -4.27
N LEU A 153 18.04 -6.84 -4.64
CA LEU A 153 17.20 -7.61 -5.55
C LEU A 153 17.67 -7.33 -6.98
N SER A 154 18.18 -8.36 -7.66
CA SER A 154 18.59 -8.27 -9.06
C SER A 154 17.55 -8.96 -9.92
N VAL A 155 16.96 -8.26 -10.88
CA VAL A 155 15.96 -8.85 -11.80
C VAL A 155 16.66 -9.76 -12.81
N GLU A 156 16.25 -11.03 -12.81
CA GLU A 156 16.61 -12.12 -13.74
C GLU A 156 16.51 -11.72 -15.21
N ASP A 157 15.25 -11.46 -15.55
CA ASP A 157 14.73 -11.21 -16.89
C ASP A 157 14.11 -9.81 -16.92
N VAL A 158 14.93 -8.85 -17.33
CA VAL A 158 14.55 -7.43 -17.39
C VAL A 158 13.47 -7.20 -18.45
N GLU A 159 13.42 -7.98 -19.53
CA GLU A 159 12.43 -7.81 -20.59
C GLU A 159 11.04 -8.22 -20.11
N THR A 160 10.92 -9.40 -19.47
CA THR A 160 9.67 -9.83 -18.86
C THR A 160 9.22 -8.88 -17.77
N PHE A 161 10.14 -8.41 -16.93
CA PHE A 161 9.84 -7.44 -15.88
C PHE A 161 9.28 -6.12 -16.43
N ARG A 162 9.94 -5.53 -17.45
CA ARG A 162 9.46 -4.31 -18.13
C ARG A 162 8.10 -4.51 -18.76
N ARG A 163 7.88 -5.65 -19.42
CA ARG A 163 6.60 -5.96 -20.05
C ARG A 163 5.48 -6.02 -19.01
N LEU A 164 5.70 -6.74 -17.90
CA LEU A 164 4.70 -6.86 -16.83
C LEU A 164 4.35 -5.52 -16.21
N ILE A 165 5.36 -4.69 -15.91
CA ILE A 165 5.14 -3.36 -15.36
C ILE A 165 4.41 -2.47 -16.37
N GLY A 166 4.78 -2.50 -17.65
CA GLY A 166 4.14 -1.72 -18.70
C GLY A 166 2.67 -2.08 -18.87
N GLU A 167 2.36 -3.38 -19.00
CA GLU A 167 0.99 -3.88 -19.12
C GLU A 167 0.13 -3.52 -17.89
N ALA A 168 0.68 -3.69 -16.68
CA ALA A 168 0.00 -3.34 -15.44
C ALA A 168 -0.25 -1.83 -15.32
N ALA A 169 0.77 -1.03 -15.60
CA ALA A 169 0.69 0.42 -15.53
C ALA A 169 -0.33 0.97 -16.55
N GLU A 170 -0.44 0.37 -17.74
CA GLU A 170 -1.47 0.75 -18.70
C GLU A 170 -2.87 0.36 -18.21
N ALA A 171 -3.03 -0.86 -17.69
CA ALA A 171 -4.32 -1.38 -17.24
C ALA A 171 -4.84 -0.70 -15.95
N HIS A 172 -3.95 -0.28 -15.05
CA HIS A 172 -4.28 0.19 -13.70
C HIS A 172 -3.80 1.62 -13.42
N ALA A 173 -3.73 2.46 -14.45
CA ALA A 173 -3.31 3.87 -14.35
C ALA A 173 -2.01 4.06 -13.56
N GLY A 174 -0.98 3.28 -13.87
CA GLY A 174 0.35 3.38 -13.27
C GLY A 174 0.56 2.56 -12.01
N GLU A 175 -0.47 1.87 -11.50
CA GLU A 175 -0.39 1.02 -10.32
C GLU A 175 0.08 -0.40 -10.66
N VAL A 176 1.08 -0.90 -9.94
CA VAL A 176 1.63 -2.26 -10.14
C VAL A 176 1.54 -3.04 -8.85
N GLU A 177 1.06 -4.28 -8.90
CA GLU A 177 1.07 -5.19 -7.77
C GLU A 177 2.44 -5.87 -7.64
N ILE A 178 3.05 -5.66 -6.48
CA ILE A 178 4.28 -6.32 -6.08
C ILE A 178 4.00 -7.17 -4.86
N THR A 179 4.25 -8.47 -4.96
CA THR A 179 4.18 -9.40 -3.83
C THR A 179 5.56 -9.97 -3.55
N ILE A 180 6.08 -9.73 -2.35
CA ILE A 180 7.28 -10.38 -1.83
C ILE A 180 6.84 -11.45 -0.84
N THR A 181 7.23 -12.69 -1.10
CA THR A 181 6.85 -13.87 -0.30
C THR A 181 8.05 -14.77 -0.10
N GLY A 182 8.02 -15.60 0.93
CA GLY A 182 9.15 -16.48 1.18
C GLY A 182 9.21 -17.01 2.59
N ARG A 183 10.43 -17.36 3.01
CA ARG A 183 10.71 -18.04 4.27
C ARG A 183 11.99 -17.50 4.87
N ALA A 184 11.99 -17.29 6.19
CA ALA A 184 13.15 -16.85 6.94
C ALA A 184 13.49 -17.87 8.02
N LYS A 185 14.77 -18.24 8.10
CA LYS A 185 15.31 -19.09 9.16
C LYS A 185 15.45 -18.24 10.42
N ALA A 186 14.55 -18.47 11.37
CA ALA A 186 14.57 -17.89 12.70
C ALA A 186 15.22 -18.86 13.69
N ASN A 187 16.19 -18.37 14.43
CA ASN A 187 16.91 -19.07 15.48
C ASN A 187 16.42 -18.51 16.81
N MET A 188 15.71 -19.32 17.59
CA MET A 188 15.12 -18.95 18.86
C MET A 188 15.64 -19.87 19.96
N LEU A 189 16.60 -19.39 20.75
CA LEU A 189 17.27 -20.18 21.79
C LEU A 189 17.93 -21.46 21.22
N PHE A 190 17.25 -22.60 21.34
CA PHE A 190 17.69 -23.92 20.88
C PHE A 190 16.86 -24.45 19.69
N PHE A 191 15.88 -23.66 19.22
CA PHE A 191 15.00 -24.04 18.13
C PHE A 191 15.38 -23.27 16.87
N GLU A 192 15.57 -24.01 15.79
CA GLU A 192 15.65 -23.46 14.44
C GLU A 192 14.31 -23.72 13.77
N SER A 193 13.67 -22.66 13.26
CA SER A 193 12.39 -22.74 12.56
C SER A 193 12.42 -21.91 11.30
N THR A 194 11.65 -22.34 10.30
CA THR A 194 11.48 -21.64 9.04
C THR A 194 10.13 -20.93 9.06
N LEU A 195 10.15 -19.62 9.25
CA LEU A 195 8.94 -18.79 9.38
C LEU A 195 8.57 -18.20 8.02
N PRO A 196 7.31 -18.34 7.57
CA PRO A 196 6.86 -17.75 6.32
C PRO A 196 6.65 -16.24 6.47
N PHE A 197 6.71 -15.55 5.34
CA PHE A 197 6.27 -14.16 5.21
C PHE A 197 5.61 -13.93 3.85
N LYS A 198 4.70 -12.94 3.80
CA LYS A 198 4.11 -12.44 2.57
C LYS A 198 3.74 -10.97 2.76
N THR A 199 4.14 -10.13 1.82
CA THR A 199 3.81 -8.71 1.79
C THR A 199 3.47 -8.31 0.37
N THR A 200 2.28 -7.73 0.19
CA THR A 200 1.80 -7.23 -1.10
C THR A 200 1.63 -5.71 -1.01
N LYS A 201 2.09 -4.98 -2.03
CA LYS A 201 2.00 -3.52 -2.17
C LYS A 201 1.61 -3.14 -3.59
N TYR A 202 1.10 -1.92 -3.76
CA TYR A 202 0.59 -1.38 -5.02
C TYR A 202 1.31 -0.08 -5.44
N PRO A 203 2.65 -0.07 -5.57
CA PRO A 203 3.41 1.13 -5.95
C PRO A 203 2.94 1.74 -7.28
N LEU A 204 3.04 3.06 -7.37
CA LEU A 204 2.81 3.82 -8.60
C LEU A 204 4.13 4.03 -9.35
N VAL A 205 4.23 3.51 -10.57
CA VAL A 205 5.41 3.66 -11.46
C VAL A 205 5.21 4.74 -12.51
N LEU A 206 3.97 5.02 -12.87
CA LEU A 206 3.60 6.13 -13.73
C LEU A 206 2.64 7.03 -12.95
N PRO A 207 2.65 8.33 -13.24
CA PRO A 207 1.71 9.23 -12.60
C PRO A 207 0.25 8.87 -12.99
N PRO A 208 -0.61 8.55 -12.03
CA PRO A 208 -1.93 8.01 -12.31
C PRO A 208 -2.87 9.06 -12.91
N SER A 209 -3.80 8.59 -13.73
CA SER A 209 -4.88 9.41 -14.28
C SER A 209 -6.24 8.71 -14.29
N LEU A 210 -7.30 9.50 -14.17
CA LEU A 210 -8.66 9.03 -14.42
C LEU A 210 -8.85 8.81 -15.92
N THR A 211 -9.75 7.89 -16.27
CA THR A 211 -10.12 7.63 -17.65
C THR A 211 -11.52 8.18 -17.91
N LEU A 212 -11.72 8.82 -19.06
CA LEU A 212 -13.03 9.30 -19.48
C LEU A 212 -13.79 8.17 -20.18
N ASP A 213 -14.84 7.66 -19.54
CA ASP A 213 -15.67 6.58 -20.10
C ASP A 213 -16.72 7.15 -21.06
N GLN A 214 -17.43 8.17 -20.61
CA GLN A 214 -18.52 8.79 -21.36
C GLN A 214 -18.61 10.28 -21.05
N SER A 215 -19.03 11.06 -22.04
CA SER A 215 -19.50 12.42 -21.82
C SER A 215 -20.72 12.72 -22.68
N LYS A 216 -21.64 13.53 -22.17
CA LYS A 216 -22.85 13.95 -22.87
C LYS A 216 -23.42 15.24 -22.30
N TRP A 217 -24.26 15.89 -23.09
CA TRP A 217 -25.16 16.92 -22.59
C TRP A 217 -26.32 16.28 -21.84
N GLU A 218 -26.63 16.78 -20.64
CA GLU A 218 -27.87 16.40 -19.96
C GLU A 218 -28.97 17.37 -20.41
N THR A 219 -29.95 16.83 -21.12
CA THR A 219 -31.12 17.54 -21.65
C THR A 219 -32.38 16.93 -21.06
N LEU A 220 -33.49 17.67 -21.09
CA LEU A 220 -34.80 17.15 -20.66
C LEU A 220 -35.25 15.94 -21.51
N VAL A 221 -34.82 15.88 -22.77
CA VAL A 221 -35.11 14.79 -23.72
C VAL A 221 -33.79 14.15 -24.16
N PRO A 222 -33.34 13.08 -23.47
CA PRO A 222 -31.98 12.52 -23.62
C PRO A 222 -31.62 12.05 -25.04
N SER A 223 -32.61 11.80 -25.90
CA SER A 223 -32.42 11.22 -27.23
C SER A 223 -32.00 12.24 -28.31
N GLU A 224 -32.16 13.54 -28.08
CA GLU A 224 -32.06 14.53 -29.17
C GLU A 224 -30.92 15.54 -29.01
N SER A 225 -30.25 15.62 -27.85
CA SER A 225 -29.24 16.67 -27.57
C SER A 225 -29.72 18.06 -28.03
N THR A 226 -30.96 18.38 -27.68
CA THR A 226 -31.64 19.65 -27.96
C THR A 226 -31.99 20.37 -26.67
N ALA A 227 -31.91 21.69 -26.67
CA ALA A 227 -32.30 22.53 -25.53
C ALA A 227 -32.88 23.87 -26.02
N ARG A 228 -33.50 24.64 -25.11
CA ARG A 228 -33.90 26.04 -25.36
C ARG A 228 -32.96 27.03 -24.73
N VAL A 229 -32.96 28.26 -25.25
CA VAL A 229 -32.24 29.37 -24.61
C VAL A 229 -32.72 29.54 -23.16
N GLY A 230 -31.79 29.69 -22.23
CA GLY A 230 -32.08 29.82 -20.80
C GLY A 230 -32.36 28.50 -20.06
N GLU A 231 -32.40 27.37 -20.76
CA GLU A 231 -32.56 26.04 -20.14
C GLU A 231 -31.23 25.54 -19.56
N PRO A 232 -31.16 25.13 -18.27
CA PRO A 232 -29.94 24.54 -17.71
C PRO A 232 -29.61 23.22 -18.41
N THR A 233 -28.47 23.18 -19.11
CA THR A 233 -28.01 22.02 -19.88
C THR A 233 -26.57 21.69 -19.48
N PRO A 234 -26.37 21.02 -18.33
CA PRO A 234 -25.03 20.71 -17.87
C PRO A 234 -24.37 19.63 -18.74
N VAL A 235 -23.04 19.64 -18.79
CA VAL A 235 -22.25 18.53 -19.36
C VAL A 235 -22.04 17.49 -18.27
N SER A 236 -22.44 16.25 -18.53
CA SER A 236 -22.21 15.09 -17.67
C SER A 236 -21.03 14.29 -18.19
N ILE A 237 -20.08 14.00 -17.31
CA ILE A 237 -18.92 13.16 -17.60
C ILE A 237 -18.88 11.99 -16.63
N ALA A 238 -18.62 10.80 -17.15
CA ALA A 238 -18.37 9.59 -16.36
C ALA A 238 -16.87 9.30 -16.41
N LEU A 239 -16.25 9.22 -15.23
CA LEU A 239 -14.83 8.99 -15.06
C LEU A 239 -14.60 7.67 -14.32
N SER A 240 -13.79 6.79 -14.88
CA SER A 240 -13.33 5.57 -14.22
C SER A 240 -11.98 5.79 -13.55
N ASN A 241 -11.82 5.18 -12.37
CA ASN A 241 -10.53 5.00 -11.73
C ASN A 241 -10.13 3.51 -11.82
N PRO A 242 -9.18 3.15 -12.70
CA PRO A 242 -8.81 1.75 -12.93
C PRO A 242 -7.81 1.19 -11.90
N THR A 243 -7.33 2.00 -10.95
CA THR A 243 -6.48 1.53 -9.85
C THR A 243 -7.25 0.58 -8.92
N ARG A 244 -6.53 -0.31 -8.22
CA ARG A 244 -7.10 -1.30 -7.30
C ARG A 244 -7.22 -0.76 -5.88
N VAL A 245 -6.27 0.07 -5.45
CA VAL A 245 -6.20 0.55 -4.05
C VAL A 245 -6.28 2.07 -3.95
N HIS A 246 -5.70 2.80 -4.90
CA HIS A 246 -5.51 4.25 -4.78
C HIS A 246 -6.74 5.07 -5.23
N SER A 247 -7.25 5.94 -4.37
CA SER A 247 -8.23 6.94 -4.82
C SER A 247 -7.52 8.07 -5.59
N LEU A 248 -8.04 8.44 -6.75
CA LEU A 248 -7.45 9.46 -7.61
C LEU A 248 -8.24 10.77 -7.55
N THR A 249 -7.52 11.88 -7.46
CA THR A 249 -8.08 13.23 -7.53
C THR A 249 -7.40 14.02 -8.64
N GLN A 250 -8.19 14.61 -9.53
CA GLN A 250 -7.70 15.38 -10.67
C GLN A 250 -8.54 16.63 -10.92
N ASN A 251 -7.95 17.65 -11.52
CA ASN A 251 -8.68 18.84 -11.97
C ASN A 251 -9.01 18.69 -13.45
N ILE A 252 -10.30 18.73 -13.79
CA ILE A 252 -10.77 18.64 -15.16
C ILE A 252 -11.34 19.99 -15.57
N THR A 253 -10.86 20.50 -16.69
CA THR A 253 -11.35 21.73 -17.30
C THR A 253 -12.29 21.39 -18.44
N CYS A 254 -13.52 21.88 -18.35
CA CYS A 254 -14.52 21.83 -19.40
C CYS A 254 -14.63 23.21 -20.04
N THR A 255 -14.35 23.30 -21.33
CA THR A 255 -14.45 24.55 -22.10
C THR A 255 -15.54 24.41 -23.15
N ILE A 256 -16.51 25.32 -23.13
CA ILE A 256 -17.69 25.29 -23.99
C ILE A 256 -17.55 26.35 -25.08
N TYR A 257 -17.90 25.98 -26.30
CA TYR A 257 -17.83 26.79 -27.50
C TYR A 257 -19.17 26.76 -28.24
N ARG A 258 -19.41 27.77 -29.08
CA ARG A 258 -20.45 27.76 -30.12
C ARG A 258 -19.80 27.59 -31.48
N GLU A 259 -20.39 26.77 -32.33
CA GLU A 259 -19.93 26.62 -33.71
C GLU A 259 -19.89 27.97 -34.45
N GLY A 260 -18.82 28.17 -35.22
CA GLY A 260 -18.55 29.44 -35.91
C GLY A 260 -17.90 30.51 -35.03
N SER A 261 -17.67 30.26 -33.73
CA SER A 261 -16.84 31.09 -32.85
C SER A 261 -15.57 30.35 -32.45
N ASN A 262 -14.43 31.05 -32.49
CA ASN A 262 -13.17 30.54 -31.95
C ASN A 262 -12.97 30.91 -30.47
N GLU A 263 -13.83 31.76 -29.92
CA GLU A 263 -13.76 32.18 -28.52
C GLU A 263 -14.58 31.24 -27.62
N PRO A 264 -14.03 30.82 -26.47
CA PRO A 264 -14.75 30.02 -25.49
C PRO A 264 -15.86 30.85 -24.84
N ILE A 265 -17.04 30.28 -24.73
CA ILE A 265 -18.22 30.90 -24.11
C ILE A 265 -18.22 30.67 -22.60
N SER A 266 -17.70 29.53 -22.17
CA SER A 266 -17.56 29.20 -20.75
C SER A 266 -16.34 28.31 -20.55
N VAL A 267 -15.62 28.52 -19.45
CA VAL A 267 -14.51 27.68 -19.01
C VAL A 267 -14.75 27.36 -17.54
N VAL A 268 -14.89 26.08 -17.21
CA VAL A 268 -15.17 25.62 -15.85
C VAL A 268 -14.20 24.51 -15.49
N THR A 269 -13.40 24.73 -14.45
CA THR A 269 -12.53 23.72 -13.87
C THR A 269 -13.15 23.15 -12.59
N LYS A 270 -13.19 21.82 -12.47
CA LYS A 270 -13.66 21.13 -11.27
C LYS A 270 -12.64 20.10 -10.80
N THR A 271 -12.47 20.01 -9.49
CA THR A 271 -11.75 18.91 -8.86
C THR A 271 -12.67 17.70 -8.77
N THR A 272 -12.25 16.59 -9.37
CA THR A 272 -12.96 15.32 -9.44
C THR A 272 -12.18 14.25 -8.68
N THR A 273 -12.85 13.47 -7.83
CA THR A 273 -12.25 12.44 -6.98
C THR A 273 -12.98 11.12 -7.14
N ALA A 274 -12.32 10.09 -7.66
CA ALA A 274 -12.91 8.75 -7.80
C ALA A 274 -12.17 7.74 -6.92
N ALA A 275 -12.94 6.94 -6.18
CA ALA A 275 -12.40 5.83 -5.40
C ALA A 275 -11.85 4.73 -6.32
N ALA A 276 -10.94 3.90 -5.82
CA ALA A 276 -10.34 2.81 -6.58
C ALA A 276 -11.40 1.85 -7.14
N GLY A 277 -11.26 1.45 -8.41
CA GLY A 277 -12.17 0.56 -9.11
C GLY A 277 -13.58 1.10 -9.35
N THR A 278 -13.83 2.41 -9.17
CA THR A 278 -15.17 3.01 -9.31
C THR A 278 -15.30 3.89 -10.54
N VAL A 279 -16.55 4.03 -11.01
CA VAL A 279 -16.96 5.04 -11.98
C VAL A 279 -17.73 6.13 -11.25
N SER A 280 -17.31 7.39 -11.42
CA SER A 280 -17.93 8.56 -10.80
C SER A 280 -18.43 9.53 -11.86
N THR A 281 -19.65 10.03 -11.69
CA THR A 281 -20.27 10.99 -12.63
C THR A 281 -20.19 12.41 -12.09
N TYR A 282 -19.78 13.35 -12.94
CA TYR A 282 -19.65 14.77 -12.63
C TYR A 282 -20.43 15.63 -13.61
N LEU A 283 -21.05 16.69 -13.10
CA LEU A 283 -21.82 17.65 -13.90
C LEU A 283 -21.09 19.00 -13.97
N PHE A 284 -20.93 19.56 -15.16
CA PHE A 284 -20.45 20.92 -15.40
C PHE A 284 -21.63 21.79 -15.81
N SER A 285 -22.00 22.74 -14.95
CA SER A 285 -23.17 23.58 -15.17
C SER A 285 -22.97 24.50 -16.37
N PHE A 286 -23.97 24.53 -17.25
CA PHE A 286 -24.03 25.44 -18.37
C PHE A 286 -25.49 25.82 -18.67
N THR A 287 -25.69 27.02 -19.17
CA THR A 287 -27.01 27.52 -19.58
C THR A 287 -26.79 28.39 -20.82
N PRO A 288 -27.24 27.96 -22.00
CA PRO A 288 -27.02 28.69 -23.24
C PRO A 288 -27.84 29.99 -23.24
N SER A 289 -27.20 31.10 -23.60
CA SER A 289 -27.82 32.43 -23.64
C SER A 289 -28.27 32.84 -25.04
N GLN A 290 -27.87 32.10 -26.08
CA GLN A 290 -28.19 32.38 -27.48
C GLN A 290 -28.51 31.08 -28.23
N PRO A 291 -29.36 31.12 -29.27
CA PRO A 291 -29.58 29.96 -30.13
C PRO A 291 -28.31 29.64 -30.95
N GLY A 292 -28.17 28.37 -31.32
CA GLY A 292 -27.01 27.87 -32.07
C GLY A 292 -26.57 26.48 -31.67
N VAL A 293 -25.48 26.00 -32.26
CA VAL A 293 -24.89 24.69 -31.97
C VAL A 293 -23.70 24.85 -31.04
N TYR A 294 -23.68 24.10 -29.94
CA TYR A 294 -22.64 24.15 -28.91
C TYR A 294 -21.87 22.83 -28.84
N TYR A 295 -20.61 22.93 -28.43
CA TYR A 295 -19.74 21.79 -28.14
C TYR A 295 -18.82 22.11 -26.98
N TYR A 296 -18.16 21.10 -26.43
CA TYR A 296 -17.21 21.28 -25.34
C TYR A 296 -15.90 20.53 -25.58
N THR A 297 -14.83 20.99 -24.96
CA THR A 297 -13.59 20.24 -24.84
C THR A 297 -13.36 19.91 -23.37
N LEU A 298 -12.78 18.74 -23.12
CA LEU A 298 -12.38 18.32 -21.78
C LEU A 298 -10.87 18.14 -21.77
N GLU A 299 -10.21 18.77 -20.80
CA GLU A 299 -8.76 18.71 -20.65
C GLU A 299 -8.39 18.40 -19.20
N SER A 300 -7.57 17.36 -19.03
CA SER A 300 -6.89 17.01 -17.79
C SER A 300 -5.68 16.13 -18.13
N ARG A 301 -4.86 15.81 -17.12
CA ARG A 301 -3.78 14.85 -17.28
C ARG A 301 -4.35 13.48 -17.68
N GLY A 302 -4.04 13.03 -18.89
CA GLY A 302 -4.49 11.73 -19.43
C GLY A 302 -5.90 11.76 -20.05
N ILE A 303 -6.63 12.88 -19.96
CA ILE A 303 -7.96 13.04 -20.55
C ILE A 303 -7.92 14.20 -21.55
N SER A 304 -8.26 13.90 -22.80
CA SER A 304 -8.41 14.92 -23.85
C SER A 304 -9.60 14.57 -24.73
N LEU A 305 -10.67 15.36 -24.65
CA LEU A 305 -11.79 15.31 -25.58
C LEU A 305 -11.70 16.50 -26.55
N PRO A 306 -11.23 16.28 -27.80
CA PRO A 306 -11.12 17.35 -28.77
C PRO A 306 -12.47 17.70 -29.38
N ALA A 307 -12.56 18.89 -30.00
CA ALA A 307 -13.79 19.40 -30.60
C ALA A 307 -14.46 18.40 -31.58
N GLY A 308 -13.68 17.69 -32.41
CA GLY A 308 -14.21 16.74 -33.39
C GLY A 308 -14.92 15.52 -32.79
N ALA A 309 -14.58 15.15 -31.55
CA ALA A 309 -15.19 14.03 -30.83
C ALA A 309 -16.27 14.48 -29.82
N SER A 310 -16.43 15.79 -29.62
CA SER A 310 -17.42 16.33 -28.68
C SER A 310 -18.85 16.15 -29.20
N PRO A 311 -19.77 15.66 -28.34
CA PRO A 311 -21.20 15.74 -28.59
C PRO A 311 -21.65 17.18 -28.86
N ARG A 312 -22.61 17.32 -29.78
CA ARG A 312 -23.18 18.62 -30.17
C ARG A 312 -24.54 18.82 -29.52
N LEU A 313 -24.75 20.03 -28.99
CA LEU A 313 -26.02 20.48 -28.44
C LEU A 313 -26.64 21.51 -29.39
N THR A 314 -27.85 21.25 -29.87
CA THR A 314 -28.60 22.20 -30.69
C THR A 314 -29.55 23.00 -29.82
N VAL A 315 -29.34 24.32 -29.76
CA VAL A 315 -30.16 25.23 -28.94
C VAL A 315 -31.10 26.05 -29.82
N SER A 316 -32.39 25.93 -29.54
CA SER A 316 -33.48 26.66 -30.18
C SER A 316 -33.92 27.87 -29.33
N PRO A 317 -34.56 28.90 -29.94
CA PRO A 317 -35.09 30.06 -29.22
C PRO A 317 -36.04 29.70 -28.08
#